data_AF-A0A7C7GX08-F1
#
_entry.id   AF-A0A7C7GX08-F1
#
_cell.length_a   1.000
_cell.length_b   1.000
_cell.length_c   1.000
_cell.angle_alpha   90.00
_cell.angle_beta   90.00
_cell.angle_gamma   90.00
#
_symmetry.space_group_name_H-M   'P 1'
#
loop_
_entity.id
_entity.type
_entity.pdbx_description
1 polymer ?
#
loop_
_entity_poly.entity_id
_entity_poly.type
_entity_poly.pdbx_seq_one_letter_code
_entity_poly.pdbx_strand_id
1 'polypeptide(L)'
;LGFAPTRPAARQLVNHAHFLVNNRKVNISSYNVKPGDVIQVRERSKKMDIILDSMKRIKGDLDLPWLELDKAKMTGSVIAFPEREDMHILVNEQLVVELYSK
;
A
#
# COMPACT_ATOMS: atom_id res chain seq x y z
N LEU A 1 -1.20 3.72 2.76
CA LEU A 1 -0.74 3.03 3.99
C LEU A 1 0.59 3.55 4.54
N GLY A 2 1.62 3.79 3.71
CA GLY A 2 2.83 4.50 4.16
C GLY A 2 3.77 3.71 5.10
N PHE A 3 3.72 2.37 5.06
CA PHE A 3 4.63 1.49 5.81
C PHE A 3 6.07 1.49 5.30
N ALA A 4 6.35 2.15 4.18
CA ALA A 4 7.66 2.21 3.56
C ALA A 4 7.92 3.62 3.00
N PRO A 5 9.18 4.06 2.93
CA PRO A 5 9.50 5.43 2.52
C PRO A 5 9.41 5.63 1.01
N THR A 6 9.58 4.57 0.22
CA THR A 6 9.58 4.60 -1.25
C THR A 6 8.95 3.33 -1.83
N ARG A 7 8.53 3.36 -3.11
CA ARG A 7 7.97 2.18 -3.81
C ARG A 7 8.97 1.01 -3.91
N PRO A 8 10.27 1.22 -4.21
CA PRO A 8 11.26 0.13 -4.17
C PRO A 8 11.44 -0.48 -2.78
N ALA A 9 11.49 0.35 -1.73
CA ALA A 9 11.58 -0.14 -0.35
C ALA A 9 10.33 -0.95 0.04
N ALA A 10 9.13 -0.50 -0.38
CA ALA A 10 7.90 -1.26 -0.18
C ALA A 10 7.98 -2.64 -0.84
N ARG A 11 8.48 -2.72 -2.09
CA ARG A 11 8.68 -3.99 -2.81
C ARG A 11 9.64 -4.92 -2.07
N GLN A 12 10.75 -4.40 -1.54
CA GLN A 12 11.68 -5.18 -0.74
C GLN A 12 11.00 -5.74 0.52
N LEU A 13 10.24 -4.91 1.24
CA LEU A 13 9.53 -5.33 2.44
C LEU A 13 8.47 -6.41 2.14
N VAL A 14 7.76 -6.28 1.01
CA VAL A 14 6.83 -7.32 0.54
C VAL A 14 7.58 -8.61 0.23
N ASN A 15 8.62 -8.57 -0.61
CA ASN A 15 9.37 -9.77 -1.03
C ASN A 15 9.99 -10.53 0.17
N HIS A 16 10.42 -9.79 1.20
CA HIS A 16 10.95 -10.37 2.44
C HIS A 16 9.85 -10.84 3.42
N ALA A 17 8.59 -10.73 3.02
CA ALA A 17 7.41 -11.21 3.74
C ALA A 17 7.20 -10.57 5.12
N HIS A 18 7.34 -9.24 5.16
CA HIS A 18 7.05 -8.42 6.34
C HIS A 18 5.56 -8.09 6.50
N PHE A 19 4.72 -8.41 5.51
CA PHE A 19 3.29 -8.15 5.53
C PHE A 19 2.46 -9.43 5.54
N LEU A 20 1.28 -9.32 6.15
CA LEU A 20 0.22 -10.32 6.04
C LEU A 20 -1.01 -9.66 5.39
N VAL A 21 -1.68 -10.37 4.50
CA VAL A 21 -2.99 -9.98 3.96
C VAL A 21 -4.00 -10.99 4.49
N ASN A 22 -5.04 -10.53 5.19
CA ASN A 22 -6.05 -11.38 5.82
C ASN A 22 -5.43 -12.52 6.67
N ASN A 23 -4.48 -12.16 7.54
CA ASN A 23 -3.68 -13.09 8.37
C ASN A 23 -2.79 -14.09 7.61
N ARG A 24 -2.68 -14.00 6.28
CA ARG A 24 -1.82 -14.88 5.47
C ARG A 24 -0.56 -14.16 5.04
N LYS A 25 0.58 -14.86 5.08
CA LYS A 25 1.87 -14.35 4.62
C LYS A 25 1.82 -14.12 3.11
N VAL A 26 2.09 -12.90 2.67
CA VAL A 26 2.18 -12.54 1.25
C VAL A 26 3.55 -11.96 0.99
N ASN A 27 4.25 -12.52 0.00
CA ASN A 27 5.59 -12.11 -0.41
C ASN A 27 5.70 -11.77 -1.90
N ILE A 28 4.56 -11.52 -2.55
CA ILE A 28 4.46 -11.24 -3.98
C ILE A 28 4.06 -9.77 -4.14
N SER A 29 4.96 -8.95 -4.67
CA SER A 29 4.70 -7.51 -4.87
C SER A 29 3.66 -7.19 -5.94
N SER A 30 3.32 -8.17 -6.79
CA SER A 30 2.26 -8.08 -7.80
C SER A 30 0.93 -8.67 -7.30
N TYR A 31 0.78 -8.90 -5.99
CA TYR A 31 -0.48 -9.35 -5.42
C TYR A 31 -1.55 -8.27 -5.59
N ASN A 32 -2.65 -8.63 -6.24
CA ASN A 32 -3.79 -7.74 -6.42
C ASN A 32 -4.67 -7.78 -5.17
N VAL A 33 -4.68 -6.67 -4.44
CA VAL A 33 -5.56 -6.46 -3.28
C VAL A 33 -7.00 -6.21 -3.74
N LYS A 34 -7.96 -6.66 -2.95
CA LYS A 34 -9.38 -6.46 -3.19
C LYS A 34 -10.00 -5.56 -2.11
N PRO A 35 -11.10 -4.86 -2.41
CA PRO A 35 -11.92 -4.23 -1.38
C PRO A 35 -12.29 -5.24 -0.28
N GLY A 36 -12.15 -4.83 0.97
CA GLY A 36 -12.28 -5.65 2.16
C GLY A 36 -11.00 -6.33 2.64
N ASP A 37 -9.91 -6.34 1.86
CA ASP A 37 -8.65 -6.91 2.31
C ASP A 37 -8.02 -6.08 3.43
N VAL A 38 -7.53 -6.78 4.46
CA VAL A 38 -6.80 -6.18 5.58
C VAL A 38 -5.32 -6.54 5.48
N ILE A 39 -4.50 -5.50 5.36
CA ILE A 39 -3.04 -5.58 5.28
C ILE A 39 -2.47 -5.22 6.65
N GLN A 40 -1.60 -6.06 7.19
CA GLN A 40 -0.97 -5.83 8.49
C GLN A 40 0.53 -6.07 8.43
N VAL A 41 1.27 -5.31 9.24
CA VAL A 41 2.69 -5.57 9.47
C VAL A 41 2.82 -6.79 10.38
N ARG A 42 3.65 -7.75 9.97
CA ARG A 42 3.94 -8.95 10.76
C ARG A 42 4.58 -8.56 12.10
N GLU A 43 4.20 -9.22 13.19
CA GLU A 43 4.66 -8.89 14.55
C GLU A 43 6.18 -8.73 14.70
N ARG A 44 6.95 -9.65 14.11
CA ARG A 44 8.43 -9.60 14.16
C ARG A 44 9.02 -8.38 13.44
N SER A 45 8.25 -7.74 12.57
CA SER A 45 8.67 -6.65 11.70
C SER A 45 8.18 -5.28 12.16
N LYS A 46 7.22 -5.23 13.10
CA LYS A 46 6.71 -3.98 13.68
C LYS A 46 7.78 -3.11 14.34
N LYS A 47 8.85 -3.73 14.83
CA LYS A 47 9.99 -3.04 15.48
C LYS A 47 11.08 -2.57 14.52
N MET A 48 10.90 -2.74 13.20
CA MET A 48 11.91 -2.29 12.24
C MET A 48 11.88 -0.77 12.10
N ASP A 49 13.05 -0.15 12.23
CA ASP A 49 13.22 1.31 12.15
C ASP A 49 12.65 1.88 10.85
N ILE A 50 12.85 1.19 9.72
CA ILE A 50 12.35 1.64 8.43
C ILE A 50 10.82 1.79 8.38
N ILE A 51 10.08 0.91 9.06
CA ILE A 51 8.61 0.94 9.11
C ILE A 51 8.17 2.02 10.10
N LEU A 52 8.80 2.07 11.27
CA LEU A 52 8.52 3.07 12.31
C LEU A 52 8.74 4.49 11.78
N ASP A 53 9.85 4.75 11.12
CA ASP A 53 10.18 6.06 10.57
C ASP A 53 9.28 6.43 9.40
N SER A 54 8.85 5.46 8.59
CA SER A 54 7.85 5.71 7.54
C SER A 54 6.50 6.10 8.13
N MET A 55 6.05 5.42 9.19
CA MET A 55 4.81 5.73 9.89
C MET A 55 4.83 7.11 10.55
N LYS A 56 5.98 7.52 11.12
CA LYS A 56 6.15 8.87 11.69
C LYS A 56 6.00 9.99 10.66
N ARG A 57 6.30 9.72 9.37
CA ARG A 57 6.14 10.72 8.30
C ARG A 57 4.68 11.02 7.96
N ILE A 58 3.78 10.08 8.27
CA ILE A 58 2.34 10.26 8.03
C ILE A 58 1.79 11.19 9.12
N LYS A 59 1.61 12.46 8.79
CA LYS A 59 0.97 13.45 9.67
C LYS A 59 -0.54 13.40 9.44
N GLY A 60 -1.32 12.95 10.44
CA GLY A 60 -2.78 12.84 10.31
C GLY A 60 -3.26 11.61 9.53
N ASP A 61 -4.47 11.68 9.00
CA ASP A 61 -5.08 10.60 8.22
C ASP A 61 -4.47 10.51 6.82
N LEU A 62 -4.72 9.38 6.14
CA LEU A 62 -4.39 9.27 4.72
C LEU A 62 -5.39 10.08 3.92
N ASP A 63 -4.89 10.99 3.07
CA ASP A 63 -5.68 11.67 2.04
C ASP A 63 -6.05 10.71 0.88
N LEU A 64 -6.44 9.48 1.18
CA LEU A 64 -6.83 8.46 0.19
C LEU A 64 -8.15 7.81 0.63
N PRO A 65 -9.30 8.18 0.06
CA PRO A 65 -10.62 7.74 0.55
C PRO A 65 -10.86 6.23 0.39
N TRP A 66 -10.11 5.57 -0.49
CA TRP A 66 -10.19 4.13 -0.74
C TRP A 66 -9.30 3.28 0.19
N LEU A 67 -8.52 3.90 1.09
CA LEU A 67 -7.66 3.24 2.06
C LEU A 67 -7.88 3.75 3.48
N GLU A 68 -7.95 2.82 4.43
CA GLU A 68 -7.92 3.14 5.85
C GLU A 68 -6.58 2.72 6.47
N LEU A 69 -6.14 3.45 7.50
CA LEU A 69 -4.94 3.10 8.28
C LEU A 69 -5.18 3.24 9.77
N ASP A 70 -5.05 2.14 10.48
CA ASP A 70 -4.88 2.13 11.93
C ASP A 70 -3.38 2.13 12.25
N LYS A 71 -2.89 3.30 12.67
CA LYS A 71 -1.48 3.50 13.03
C LYS A 71 -1.07 2.74 14.28
N ALA A 72 -1.97 2.56 15.24
CA ALA A 72 -1.67 1.90 16.51
C ALA A 72 -1.42 0.41 16.28
N LYS A 73 -2.23 -0.23 15.44
CA LYS A 73 -2.08 -1.65 15.12
C LYS A 73 -1.12 -1.93 13.97
N MET A 74 -0.71 -0.89 13.23
CA MET A 74 0.01 -1.00 11.95
C MET A 74 -0.75 -1.88 10.95
N THR A 75 -2.05 -1.62 10.85
CA THR A 75 -2.98 -2.31 9.97
C THR A 75 -3.62 -1.32 9.02
N GLY A 76 -3.82 -1.69 7.77
CA GLY A 76 -4.57 -0.91 6.80
C GLY A 76 -5.62 -1.75 6.11
N SER A 77 -6.76 -1.16 5.81
CA SER A 77 -7.86 -1.81 5.09
C SER A 77 -8.00 -1.18 3.70
N VAL A 78 -8.39 -2.00 2.74
CA VAL A 78 -8.78 -1.54 1.40
C VAL A 78 -10.30 -1.38 1.41
N ILE A 79 -10.80 -0.16 1.31
CA ILE A 79 -12.24 0.13 1.41
C ILE A 79 -12.91 -0.14 0.05
N ALA A 80 -12.31 0.38 -1.01
CA ALA A 80 -12.84 0.32 -2.37
C ALA A 80 -11.70 0.30 -3.40
N PHE A 81 -12.05 0.12 -4.66
CA PHE A 81 -11.11 0.42 -5.75
C PHE A 81 -11.02 1.95 -5.90
N PRO A 82 -9.81 2.49 -6.15
CA PRO A 82 -9.66 3.92 -6.40
C PRO A 82 -10.38 4.33 -7.69
N GLU A 83 -11.08 5.44 -7.64
CA GLU A 83 -11.60 6.08 -8.84
C GLU A 83 -10.52 6.95 -9.50
N ARG A 84 -10.80 7.44 -10.71
CA ARG A 84 -9.83 8.28 -11.44
C ARG A 84 -9.52 9.58 -10.70
N GLU A 85 -10.52 10.13 -10.03
CA GLU A 85 -10.44 11.38 -9.26
C GLU A 85 -9.53 11.23 -8.03
N ASP A 86 -9.39 10.01 -7.50
CA ASP A 86 -8.50 9.70 -6.38
C ASP A 86 -7.01 9.62 -6.78
N MET A 87 -6.73 9.58 -8.09
CA MET A 87 -5.35 9.46 -8.59
C MET A 87 -4.70 10.84 -8.72
N HIS A 88 -3.78 11.16 -7.80
CA HIS A 88 -3.00 12.41 -7.86
C HIS A 88 -1.98 12.50 -9.02
N ILE A 89 -1.84 11.45 -9.83
CA ILE A 89 -0.84 11.43 -10.91
C ILE A 89 -1.50 11.98 -12.18
N LEU A 90 -0.96 13.10 -12.68
CA LEU A 90 -1.33 13.68 -13.97
C LEU A 90 -0.77 12.82 -15.11
N VAL A 91 -1.40 11.69 -15.39
CA VAL A 91 -1.08 10.84 -16.55
C VAL A 91 -2.22 10.96 -17.55
N ASN A 92 -1.89 11.03 -18.84
CA ASN A 92 -2.87 10.88 -19.91
C ASN A 92 -2.94 9.42 -20.35
N GLU A 93 -3.91 8.68 -19.83
CA GLU A 93 -4.11 7.26 -20.10
C GLU A 93 -4.49 7.00 -21.57
N GLN A 94 -5.09 7.97 -22.25
CA GLN A 94 -5.46 7.88 -23.66
C GLN A 94 -4.25 7.58 -24.55
N LEU A 95 -3.10 8.21 -24.26
CA LEU A 95 -1.85 7.96 -25.00
C LEU A 95 -1.37 6.52 -24.88
N VAL A 96 -1.63 5.88 -23.73
CA VAL A 96 -1.27 4.47 -23.51
C VAL A 96 -2.21 3.55 -24.30
N VAL A 97 -3.50 3.86 -24.33
CA VAL A 97 -4.50 3.09 -25.12
C VAL A 97 -4.16 3.17 -26.60
N GLU A 98 -3.87 4.36 -27.12
CA GLU A 98 -3.52 4.58 -28.53
C GLU A 98 -2.24 3.83 -28.92
N LEU A 99 -1.25 3.76 -28.03
CA LEU A 99 0.00 3.04 -28.28
C LEU A 99 -0.22 1.53 -28.49
N TYR A 100 -1.06 0.91 -27.67
CA TYR A 100 -1.35 -0.53 -27.72
C TYR A 100 -2.49 -0.91 -28.70
N SER A 101 -3.13 0.07 -29.33
CA SER A 101 -4.19 -0.16 -30.35
C SER A 101 -3.66 -0.17 -31.79
N LYS A 102 -2.33 -0.12 -31.97
CA LYS A 102 -1.64 -0.33 -33.25
C LYS A 102 -1.40 -1.81 -33.50
#